data_AF-A0A644ZWX7-F1
#
_entry.id   AF-A0A644ZWX7-F1
#
_cell.length_a   1.000
_cell.length_b   1.000
_cell.length_c   1.000
_cell.angle_alpha   90.00
_cell.angle_beta   90.00
_cell.angle_gamma   90.00
#
_symmetry.space_group_name_H-M   'P 1'
#
loop_
_entity.id
_entity.type
_entity.pdbx_description
1 polymer ?
#
loop_
_entity_poly.entity_id
_entity_poly.type
_entity_poly.pdbx_seq_one_letter_code
_entity_poly.pdbx_strand_id
1 'polypeptide(L)'
;MPDRAETLLPRKKWWGAALTAILISGLSYPFITQLGHGLVPLPENIFRMTIGDGVITWFVFLALVAFFMLRHWFKRGAGKKAGETLYDLGLASKETPNKLPWGIIGKSALLALILAGSIYVYVTVFTQIYALDFRFVWPLFKPFTLQRFWQFLLYVPFYLVFFCINGGAKLYGQLRQKELKSPAATQIVWWLKGSLVMIGGLLLVCLIEYIPYFSGIGPGMDILFTSTFGGPFISFLIVIIPQFILLFFLSTFAFRKTGRVYVGSVLLAILGAWAVTAGSSML
;
A
#
# COMPACT_ATOMS: atom_id res chain seq x y z
N MET A 1 7.31 18.35 10.18
CA MET A 1 6.62 17.06 10.43
C MET A 1 5.89 17.18 11.76
N PRO A 2 4.78 16.46 12.00
CA PRO A 2 4.15 16.43 13.31
C PRO A 2 5.14 16.00 14.39
N ASP A 3 5.34 16.85 15.39
CA ASP A 3 6.42 16.81 16.38
C ASP A 3 5.93 16.59 17.81
N ARG A 4 4.61 16.63 18.03
CA ARG A 4 3.97 16.39 19.32
C ARG A 4 4.27 14.99 19.83
N ALA A 5 4.86 14.89 21.01
CA ALA A 5 5.30 13.62 21.60
C ALA A 5 4.16 12.90 22.33
N GLU A 6 3.21 13.67 22.87
CA GLU A 6 2.03 13.21 23.59
C GLU A 6 1.04 12.45 22.70
N THR A 7 1.12 12.65 21.38
CA THR A 7 0.31 11.95 20.35
C THR A 7 0.95 10.62 19.91
N LEU A 8 2.19 10.32 20.35
CA LEU A 8 2.82 9.04 20.01
C LEU A 8 2.24 7.89 20.83
N LEU A 9 1.94 6.78 20.16
CA LEU A 9 1.50 5.57 20.86
C LEU A 9 2.64 5.00 21.73
N PRO A 10 2.33 4.59 22.98
CA PRO A 10 3.26 3.81 23.80
C PRO A 10 3.69 2.53 23.06
N ARG A 11 4.96 2.12 23.25
CA ARG A 11 5.56 0.96 22.53
C ARG A 11 4.67 -0.28 22.49
N LYS A 12 4.07 -0.68 23.62
CA LYS A 12 3.17 -1.85 23.70
C LYS A 12 1.92 -1.68 22.84
N LYS A 13 1.30 -0.49 22.85
CA LYS A 13 0.10 -0.20 22.04
C LYS A 13 0.43 -0.09 20.56
N TRP A 14 1.60 0.44 20.21
CA TRP A 14 2.09 0.48 18.84
C TRP A 14 2.24 -0.94 18.26
N TRP A 15 2.89 -1.85 18.99
CA TRP A 15 3.03 -3.25 18.57
C TRP A 15 1.70 -3.99 18.49
N GLY A 16 0.78 -3.74 19.43
CA GLY A 16 -0.56 -4.29 19.35
C GLY A 16 -1.30 -3.86 18.08
N ALA A 17 -1.29 -2.55 17.77
CA ALA A 17 -1.93 -2.04 16.56
C ALA A 17 -1.23 -2.51 15.26
N ALA A 18 0.09 -2.63 15.26
CA ALA A 18 0.87 -3.21 14.16
C ALA A 18 0.49 -4.68 13.93
N LEU A 19 0.47 -5.49 14.99
CA LEU A 19 0.09 -6.90 14.90
C LEU A 19 -1.35 -7.07 14.42
N THR A 20 -2.29 -6.25 14.92
CA THR A 20 -3.67 -6.27 14.42
C THR A 20 -3.74 -5.95 12.92
N ALA A 21 -2.98 -4.96 12.44
CA ALA A 21 -2.93 -4.64 11.01
C ALA A 21 -2.35 -5.79 10.17
N ILE A 22 -1.27 -6.43 10.66
CA ILE A 22 -0.62 -7.57 10.03
C ILE A 22 -1.57 -8.77 9.94
N LEU A 23 -2.24 -9.12 11.04
CA LEU A 23 -3.15 -10.25 11.09
C LEU A 23 -4.40 -10.03 10.24
N ILE A 24 -5.02 -8.84 10.29
CA ILE A 24 -6.16 -8.53 9.43
C ILE A 24 -5.74 -8.62 7.95
N SER A 25 -4.59 -8.06 7.60
CA SER A 25 -4.04 -8.13 6.24
C SER A 25 -3.81 -9.58 5.78
N GLY A 26 -3.03 -10.36 6.54
CA GLY A 26 -2.68 -11.73 6.17
C GLY A 26 -3.87 -12.69 6.17
N LEU A 27 -4.72 -12.65 7.20
CA LEU A 27 -5.88 -13.54 7.30
C LEU A 27 -6.95 -13.23 6.25
N SER A 28 -7.08 -11.97 5.80
CA SER A 28 -8.07 -11.62 4.78
C SER A 28 -7.56 -11.79 3.35
N TYR A 29 -6.25 -11.72 3.11
CA TYR A 29 -5.69 -11.72 1.76
C TYR A 29 -6.19 -12.87 0.88
N PRO A 30 -5.99 -14.16 1.23
CA PRO A 30 -6.35 -15.26 0.33
C PRO A 30 -7.86 -15.33 0.06
N PHE A 31 -8.69 -15.01 1.05
CA PHE A 31 -10.15 -15.11 0.90
C PHE A 31 -10.74 -13.93 0.14
N ILE A 32 -10.33 -12.71 0.47
CA ILE A 32 -10.92 -11.51 -0.13
C ILE A 32 -10.41 -11.30 -1.57
N THR A 33 -9.16 -11.66 -1.87
CA THR A 33 -8.66 -11.61 -3.25
C THR A 33 -9.39 -12.63 -4.14
N GLN A 34 -9.65 -13.83 -3.63
CA GLN A 34 -10.48 -14.80 -4.35
C GLN A 34 -11.96 -14.39 -4.40
N LEU A 35 -12.49 -13.67 -3.41
CA LEU A 35 -13.83 -13.10 -3.51
C LEU A 35 -13.97 -12.12 -4.69
N GLY A 36 -13.00 -11.24 -4.90
CA GLY A 36 -13.03 -10.24 -5.96
C GLY A 36 -12.87 -10.76 -7.39
N HIS A 37 -12.53 -12.04 -7.56
CA HIS A 37 -12.32 -12.64 -8.88
C HIS A 37 -13.00 -14.01 -9.01
N GLY A 38 -12.71 -14.96 -8.12
CA GLY A 38 -13.18 -16.34 -8.22
C GLY A 38 -14.60 -16.60 -7.70
N LEU A 39 -15.09 -15.83 -6.71
CA LEU A 39 -16.39 -16.10 -6.06
C LEU A 39 -17.47 -15.05 -6.36
N VAL A 40 -17.09 -13.77 -6.41
CA VAL A 40 -17.98 -12.63 -6.76
C VAL A 40 -17.22 -11.70 -7.71
N PRO A 41 -16.99 -12.13 -8.97
CA PRO A 41 -16.22 -11.35 -9.92
C PRO A 41 -16.83 -9.97 -10.13
N LEU A 42 -15.96 -8.97 -10.24
CA LEU A 42 -16.38 -7.65 -10.70
C LEU A 42 -16.92 -7.74 -12.14
N PRO A 43 -17.77 -6.78 -12.57
CA PRO A 43 -18.30 -6.79 -13.93
C PRO A 43 -17.17 -6.78 -14.96
N GLU A 44 -16.96 -7.91 -15.65
CA GLU A 44 -15.82 -8.14 -16.55
C GLU A 44 -15.83 -7.20 -17.77
N ASN A 45 -16.98 -6.64 -18.11
CA ASN A 45 -17.08 -5.60 -19.15
C ASN A 45 -16.35 -4.31 -18.76
N ILE A 46 -16.23 -4.03 -17.45
CA ILE A 46 -15.63 -2.82 -16.87
C ILE A 46 -14.24 -3.12 -16.31
N PHE A 47 -14.14 -4.12 -15.43
CA PHE A 47 -12.93 -4.54 -14.74
C PHE A 47 -12.35 -5.77 -15.43
N ARG A 48 -11.18 -5.62 -16.07
CA ARG A 48 -10.63 -6.65 -16.96
C ARG A 48 -9.34 -7.25 -16.46
N MET A 49 -8.93 -6.96 -15.22
CA MET A 49 -7.62 -7.38 -14.70
C MET A 49 -7.82 -8.41 -13.60
N THR A 50 -7.68 -9.70 -13.92
CA THR A 50 -7.81 -10.82 -12.96
C THR A 50 -7.15 -10.55 -11.61
N ILE A 51 -5.83 -10.30 -11.60
CA ILE A 51 -5.07 -10.02 -10.37
C ILE A 51 -5.52 -8.69 -9.77
N GLY A 52 -5.80 -7.70 -10.62
CA GLY A 52 -6.26 -6.40 -10.17
C GLY A 52 -7.58 -6.45 -9.41
N ASP A 53 -8.54 -7.25 -9.85
CA ASP A 53 -9.90 -7.31 -9.30
C ASP A 53 -9.89 -7.86 -7.88
N GLY A 54 -9.13 -8.94 -7.67
CA GLY A 54 -8.87 -9.47 -6.34
C GLY A 54 -8.15 -8.45 -5.44
N VAL A 55 -7.11 -7.79 -5.95
CA VAL A 55 -6.33 -6.83 -5.16
C VAL A 55 -7.14 -5.59 -4.79
N ILE A 56 -7.95 -5.02 -5.69
CA ILE A 56 -8.78 -3.85 -5.37
C ILE A 56 -9.88 -4.20 -4.38
N THR A 57 -10.47 -5.39 -4.50
CA THR A 57 -11.47 -5.87 -3.54
C THR A 57 -10.87 -5.97 -2.14
N TRP A 58 -9.66 -6.53 -2.05
CA TRP A 58 -8.91 -6.60 -0.79
C TRP A 58 -8.50 -5.22 -0.26
N PHE A 59 -8.06 -4.31 -1.12
CA PHE A 59 -7.70 -2.94 -0.74
C PHE A 59 -8.89 -2.16 -0.20
N VAL A 60 -10.07 -2.28 -0.83
CA VAL A 60 -11.30 -1.66 -0.35
C VAL A 60 -11.68 -2.20 1.02
N PHE A 61 -11.64 -3.52 1.20
CA PHE A 61 -11.88 -4.15 2.50
C PHE A 61 -10.95 -3.59 3.58
N LEU A 62 -9.62 -3.60 3.33
CA LEU A 62 -8.64 -3.09 4.28
C LEU A 62 -8.80 -1.59 4.55
N ALA A 63 -9.13 -0.80 3.52
CA ALA A 63 -9.35 0.62 3.67
C ALA A 63 -10.57 0.91 4.55
N LEU A 64 -11.68 0.18 4.37
CA LEU A 64 -12.88 0.31 5.20
C LEU A 64 -12.60 -0.09 6.66
N VAL A 65 -12.01 -1.26 6.88
CA VAL A 65 -11.67 -1.72 8.24
C VAL A 65 -10.77 -0.69 8.94
N ALA A 66 -9.71 -0.24 8.26
CA ALA A 66 -8.81 0.75 8.81
C ALA A 66 -9.46 2.11 9.04
N PHE A 67 -10.34 2.56 8.14
CA PHE A 67 -11.09 3.80 8.30
C PHE A 67 -11.94 3.78 9.57
N PHE A 68 -12.70 2.70 9.80
CA PHE A 68 -13.54 2.60 10.99
C PHE A 68 -12.72 2.48 12.27
N MET A 69 -11.64 1.69 12.26
CA MET A 69 -10.71 1.59 13.40
C MET A 69 -10.05 2.93 13.72
N LEU A 70 -9.54 3.63 12.70
CA LEU A 70 -8.87 4.93 12.84
C LEU A 70 -9.88 6.00 13.31
N ARG A 71 -11.08 6.02 12.73
CA ARG A 71 -12.16 6.94 13.14
C ARG A 71 -12.57 6.70 14.58
N HIS A 72 -12.74 5.44 14.99
CA HIS A 72 -13.05 5.10 16.38
C HIS A 72 -11.93 5.57 17.32
N TRP A 73 -10.68 5.24 17.00
CA TRP A 73 -9.52 5.67 17.78
C TRP A 73 -9.41 7.20 17.90
N PHE A 74 -9.63 7.93 16.79
CA PHE A 74 -9.52 9.38 16.71
C PHE A 74 -10.68 10.09 17.42
N LYS A 75 -11.92 9.63 17.25
CA LYS A 75 -13.11 10.32 17.79
C LYS A 75 -13.55 9.85 19.17
N ARG A 76 -13.19 8.65 19.59
CA ARG A 76 -13.70 8.03 20.84
C ARG A 76 -12.61 7.35 21.67
N GLY A 77 -11.49 6.97 21.06
CA GLY A 77 -10.42 6.21 21.70
C GLY A 77 -9.28 7.07 22.25
N ALA A 78 -8.09 6.47 22.23
CA ALA A 78 -6.88 7.08 22.76
C ALA A 78 -6.47 8.37 22.01
N GLY A 79 -6.79 8.48 20.72
CA GLY A 79 -6.47 9.69 19.95
C GLY A 79 -7.24 10.92 20.45
N LYS A 80 -8.52 10.77 20.80
CA LYS A 80 -9.29 11.85 21.43
C LYS A 80 -8.67 12.27 22.76
N LYS A 81 -8.28 11.29 23.59
CA LYS A 81 -7.69 11.54 24.92
C LYS A 81 -6.33 12.25 24.83
N ALA A 82 -5.57 12.01 23.75
CA ALA A 82 -4.30 12.67 23.48
C ALA A 82 -4.45 14.04 22.79
N GLY A 83 -5.68 14.45 22.44
CA GLY A 83 -5.91 15.69 21.70
C GLY A 83 -5.32 15.66 20.29
N GLU A 84 -5.41 14.52 19.62
CA GLU A 84 -4.97 14.35 18.23
C GLU A 84 -5.72 15.29 17.28
N THR A 85 -4.98 15.86 16.34
CA THR A 85 -5.54 16.71 15.28
C THR A 85 -5.29 16.09 13.90
N LEU A 86 -5.89 16.67 12.85
CA LEU A 86 -5.56 16.25 11.48
C LEU A 86 -4.09 16.55 11.14
N TYR A 87 -3.49 17.55 11.77
CA TYR A 87 -2.06 17.83 11.65
C TYR A 87 -1.23 16.65 12.14
N ASP A 88 -1.58 16.08 13.31
CA ASP A 88 -0.89 14.92 13.86
C ASP A 88 -0.99 13.68 12.95
N LEU A 89 -2.09 13.56 12.20
CA LEU A 89 -2.25 12.53 11.18
C LEU A 89 -1.49 12.80 9.86
N GLY A 90 -0.81 13.94 9.74
CA GLY A 90 -0.14 14.37 8.51
C GLY A 90 -1.11 14.83 7.41
N LEU A 91 -2.37 15.13 7.79
CA LEU A 91 -3.48 15.54 6.90
C LEU A 91 -3.73 17.05 6.94
N ALA A 92 -3.18 17.79 7.90
CA ALA A 92 -3.34 19.23 7.97
C ALA A 92 -2.02 19.97 8.11
N SER A 93 -2.07 21.30 8.04
CA SER A 93 -0.93 22.17 8.32
C SER A 93 -0.94 22.62 9.78
N LYS A 94 0.21 23.06 10.29
CA LYS A 94 0.36 23.47 11.70
C LYS A 94 -0.50 24.69 12.04
N GLU A 95 -0.70 25.58 11.07
CA GLU A 95 -1.47 26.81 11.20
C GLU A 95 -2.98 26.52 11.27
N THR A 96 -3.44 25.46 10.61
CA THR A 96 -4.85 25.06 10.56
C THR A 96 -4.99 23.56 10.86
N PRO A 97 -4.76 23.12 12.12
CA PRO A 97 -4.52 21.71 12.45
C PRO A 97 -5.72 20.78 12.25
N ASN A 98 -6.91 21.32 12.04
CA ASN A 98 -8.15 20.56 11.82
C ASN A 98 -8.80 20.81 10.45
N LYS A 99 -8.10 21.47 9.50
CA LYS A 99 -8.61 21.71 8.15
C LYS A 99 -7.68 21.08 7.10
N LEU A 100 -8.28 20.47 6.07
CA LEU A 100 -7.56 19.89 4.96
C LEU A 100 -6.99 21.00 4.05
N PRO A 101 -5.69 20.99 3.74
CA PRO A 101 -5.06 22.01 2.92
C PRO A 101 -5.17 21.64 1.43
N TRP A 102 -6.33 21.85 0.82
CA TRP A 102 -6.62 21.44 -0.56
C TRP A 102 -5.58 21.90 -1.59
N GLY A 103 -5.06 23.12 -1.48
CA GLY A 103 -4.00 23.62 -2.36
C GLY A 103 -2.69 22.82 -2.25
N ILE A 104 -2.36 22.33 -1.04
CA ILE A 104 -1.19 21.46 -0.83
C ILE A 104 -1.46 20.04 -1.32
N ILE A 105 -2.68 19.54 -1.15
CA ILE A 105 -3.09 18.23 -1.69
C ILE A 105 -2.91 18.22 -3.22
N GLY A 106 -3.41 19.25 -3.91
CA GLY A 106 -3.23 19.39 -5.36
C GLY A 106 -1.75 19.47 -5.78
N LYS A 107 -0.95 20.30 -5.11
CA LYS A 107 0.51 20.38 -5.37
C LYS A 107 1.22 19.04 -5.12
N SER A 108 0.82 18.30 -4.08
CA SER A 108 1.38 16.99 -3.76
C SER A 108 1.04 15.95 -4.82
N ALA A 109 -0.20 15.96 -5.31
CA ALA A 109 -0.63 15.09 -6.40
C ALA A 109 0.10 15.42 -7.70
N LEU A 110 0.26 16.70 -8.03
CA LEU A 110 1.04 17.14 -9.19
C LEU A 110 2.50 16.68 -9.10
N LEU A 111 3.14 16.84 -7.94
CA LEU A 111 4.50 16.35 -7.73
C LEU A 111 4.58 14.82 -7.92
N ALA A 112 3.64 14.06 -7.36
CA ALA A 112 3.59 12.61 -7.53
C ALA A 112 3.38 12.21 -9.01
N LEU A 113 2.55 12.94 -9.75
CA LEU A 113 2.37 12.74 -11.20
C LEU A 113 3.65 13.03 -11.99
N ILE A 114 4.38 14.09 -11.65
CA ILE A 114 5.67 14.41 -12.30
C ILE A 114 6.70 13.30 -12.02
N LEU A 115 6.77 12.83 -10.77
CA LEU A 115 7.69 11.74 -10.37
C LEU A 115 7.32 10.41 -11.03
N ALA A 116 6.04 10.06 -11.11
CA ALA A 116 5.61 8.86 -11.81
C ALA A 116 5.79 8.99 -13.33
N GLY A 117 5.53 10.18 -13.87
CA GLY A 117 5.72 10.49 -15.29
C GLY A 117 7.18 10.39 -15.72
N SER A 118 8.13 10.80 -14.87
CA SER A 118 9.56 10.61 -15.16
C SER A 118 9.93 9.13 -15.23
N ILE A 119 9.41 8.29 -14.33
CA ILE A 119 9.56 6.82 -14.39
C ILE A 119 8.94 6.27 -15.68
N TYR A 120 7.76 6.76 -16.09
CA TYR A 120 7.11 6.37 -17.34
C TYR A 120 7.94 6.69 -18.58
N VAL A 121 8.57 7.88 -18.61
CA VAL A 121 9.51 8.26 -19.67
C VAL A 121 10.69 7.31 -19.70
N TYR A 122 11.33 7.02 -18.56
CA TYR A 122 12.43 6.06 -18.50
C TYR A 122 12.01 4.67 -19.01
N VAL A 123 10.90 4.14 -18.52
CA VAL A 123 10.37 2.84 -18.95
C VAL A 123 10.13 2.84 -20.46
N THR A 124 9.53 3.89 -21.01
CA THR A 124 9.27 4.00 -22.45
C THR A 124 10.56 4.06 -23.27
N VAL A 125 11.52 4.89 -22.86
CA VAL A 125 12.83 4.98 -23.53
C VAL A 125 13.52 3.62 -23.53
N PHE A 126 13.55 2.93 -22.39
CA PHE A 126 14.22 1.64 -22.29
C PHE A 126 13.53 0.54 -23.07
N THR A 127 12.20 0.51 -23.08
CA THR A 127 11.44 -0.45 -23.88
C THR A 127 11.60 -0.21 -25.37
N GLN A 128 11.57 1.05 -25.83
CA GLN A 128 11.61 1.37 -27.26
C GLN A 128 13.02 1.32 -27.85
N ILE A 129 14.04 1.81 -27.12
CA ILE A 129 15.41 1.89 -27.63
C ILE A 129 16.19 0.60 -27.36
N TYR A 130 16.02 0.00 -26.18
CA TYR A 130 16.83 -1.14 -25.74
C TYR A 130 16.06 -2.46 -25.72
N ALA A 131 14.76 -2.48 -26.06
CA ALA A 131 13.89 -3.65 -25.92
C ALA A 131 13.90 -4.24 -24.49
N LEU A 132 14.10 -3.38 -23.48
CA LEU A 132 14.16 -3.78 -22.08
C LEU A 132 12.85 -3.46 -21.36
N ASP A 133 12.31 -4.47 -20.68
CA ASP A 133 11.17 -4.31 -19.78
C ASP A 133 11.67 -4.18 -18.34
N PHE A 134 11.10 -3.23 -17.59
CA PHE A 134 11.35 -3.15 -16.15
C PHE A 134 10.52 -4.22 -15.47
N ARG A 135 11.18 -5.33 -15.10
CA ARG A 135 10.53 -6.51 -14.51
C ARG A 135 11.34 -7.05 -13.34
N PHE A 136 10.65 -7.63 -12.38
CA PHE A 136 11.25 -8.43 -11.31
C PHE A 136 10.51 -9.76 -11.28
N VAL A 137 11.00 -10.75 -12.04
CA VAL A 137 10.29 -11.98 -12.42
C VAL A 137 9.06 -11.70 -13.31
N TRP A 138 8.11 -10.89 -12.84
CA TRP A 138 6.95 -10.41 -13.59
C TRP A 138 7.14 -8.94 -14.03
N PRO A 139 6.48 -8.50 -15.12
CA PRO A 139 6.51 -7.10 -15.53
C PRO A 139 6.10 -6.18 -14.39
N LEU A 140 6.99 -5.29 -14.00
CA LEU A 140 6.75 -4.31 -12.94
C LEU A 140 6.26 -3.01 -13.56
N PHE A 141 6.96 -2.49 -14.58
CA PHE A 141 6.52 -1.30 -15.30
C PHE A 141 6.70 -1.52 -16.80
N LYS A 142 5.64 -1.23 -17.56
CA LYS A 142 5.65 -1.23 -19.02
C LYS A 142 4.89 -0.02 -19.57
N PRO A 143 5.23 0.47 -20.78
CA PRO A 143 4.41 1.45 -21.47
C PRO A 143 3.00 0.89 -21.68
N PHE A 144 2.00 1.74 -21.53
CA PHE A 144 0.61 1.31 -21.66
C PHE A 144 0.20 1.17 -23.12
N THR A 145 -0.60 0.14 -23.42
CA THR A 145 -1.55 0.21 -24.54
C THR A 145 -2.74 1.08 -24.12
N LEU A 146 -3.49 1.61 -25.09
CA LEU A 146 -4.65 2.46 -24.79
C LEU A 146 -5.66 1.77 -23.85
N GLN A 147 -5.92 0.48 -24.06
CA GLN A 147 -6.80 -0.31 -23.20
C GLN A 147 -6.27 -0.41 -21.76
N ARG A 148 -4.97 -0.70 -21.58
CA ARG A 148 -4.35 -0.81 -20.25
C ARG A 148 -4.30 0.54 -19.55
N PHE A 149 -4.17 1.65 -20.28
CA PHE A 149 -4.23 2.99 -19.71
C PHE A 149 -5.61 3.31 -19.11
N TRP A 150 -6.69 2.92 -19.78
CA TRP A 150 -8.04 3.08 -19.22
C TRP A 150 -8.26 2.23 -17.97
N GLN A 151 -7.78 0.99 -17.98
CA GLN A 151 -7.79 0.13 -16.80
C GLN A 151 -6.95 0.75 -15.67
N PHE A 152 -5.77 1.31 -15.97
CA PHE A 152 -4.99 2.04 -14.97
C PHE A 152 -5.79 3.18 -14.32
N LEU A 153 -6.46 4.03 -15.11
CA LEU A 153 -7.28 5.13 -14.58
C LEU A 153 -8.46 4.64 -13.73
N LEU A 154 -9.04 3.49 -14.08
CA LEU A 154 -10.12 2.85 -13.32
C LEU A 154 -9.63 2.33 -11.95
N TYR A 155 -8.40 1.81 -11.86
CA TYR A 155 -7.91 1.13 -10.65
C TYR A 155 -7.22 2.09 -9.66
N VAL A 156 -6.59 3.17 -10.16
CA VAL A 156 -5.90 4.18 -9.33
C VAL A 156 -6.74 4.72 -8.16
N PRO A 157 -8.05 5.04 -8.31
CA PRO A 157 -8.86 5.53 -7.19
C PRO A 157 -8.90 4.58 -5.99
N PHE A 158 -8.99 3.27 -6.21
CA PHE A 158 -9.03 2.27 -5.14
C PHE A 158 -7.70 2.20 -4.40
N TYR A 159 -6.60 2.22 -5.15
CA TYR A 159 -5.25 2.32 -4.61
C TYR A 159 -5.05 3.61 -3.82
N LEU A 160 -5.56 4.73 -4.32
CA LEU A 160 -5.45 6.03 -3.66
C LEU A 160 -6.16 6.04 -2.32
N VAL A 161 -7.39 5.49 -2.25
CA VAL A 161 -8.13 5.35 -0.99
C VAL A 161 -7.33 4.50 0.01
N PHE A 162 -6.84 3.34 -0.43
CA PHE A 162 -6.04 2.46 0.41
C PHE A 162 -4.76 3.14 0.93
N PHE A 163 -3.96 3.76 0.06
CA PHE A 163 -2.70 4.39 0.46
C PHE A 163 -2.88 5.71 1.21
N CYS A 164 -3.99 6.43 1.03
CA CYS A 164 -4.30 7.60 1.87
C CYS A 164 -4.65 7.20 3.30
N ILE A 165 -5.41 6.10 3.47
CA ILE A 165 -5.89 5.65 4.79
C ILE A 165 -4.84 4.77 5.47
N ASN A 166 -4.51 3.62 4.88
CA ASN A 166 -3.59 2.64 5.45
C ASN A 166 -2.14 3.11 5.38
N GLY A 167 -1.66 3.37 4.16
CA GLY A 167 -0.28 3.82 3.92
C GLY A 167 -0.01 5.27 4.33
N GLY A 168 -1.04 6.04 4.67
CA GLY A 168 -0.98 7.45 5.00
C GLY A 168 -1.35 7.70 6.46
N ALA A 169 -2.60 8.08 6.71
CA ALA A 169 -3.06 8.53 8.01
C ALA A 169 -2.88 7.50 9.14
N LYS A 170 -3.11 6.20 8.86
CA LYS A 170 -2.88 5.14 9.84
C LYS A 170 -1.39 4.90 10.07
N LEU A 171 -0.60 4.70 9.01
CA LEU A 171 0.81 4.36 9.13
C LEU A 171 1.67 5.52 9.67
N TYR A 172 1.57 6.71 9.07
CA TYR A 172 2.41 7.85 9.41
C TYR A 172 1.76 8.83 10.40
N GLY A 173 0.46 8.67 10.67
CA GLY A 173 -0.26 9.40 11.70
C GLY A 173 -0.41 8.59 12.99
N GLN A 174 -1.34 7.64 13.02
CA GLN A 174 -1.61 6.84 14.22
C GLN A 174 -0.40 6.00 14.68
N LEU A 175 0.30 5.36 13.74
CA LEU A 175 1.49 4.55 14.00
C LEU A 175 2.79 5.34 13.82
N ARG A 176 2.73 6.68 13.86
CA ARG A 176 3.90 7.56 13.80
C ARG A 176 4.91 7.16 14.85
N GLN A 177 6.18 7.25 14.48
CA GLN A 177 7.29 6.90 15.35
C GLN A 177 8.01 8.17 15.82
N LYS A 178 8.81 8.02 16.87
CA LYS A 178 9.72 9.09 17.30
C LYS A 178 10.90 9.19 16.32
N GLU A 179 11.38 10.41 16.08
CA GLU A 179 12.65 10.60 15.38
C GLU A 179 13.82 10.07 16.21
N LEU A 180 14.80 9.50 15.53
CA LEU A 180 16.04 9.00 16.12
C LEU A 180 17.14 10.04 15.97
N LYS A 181 18.26 9.84 16.67
CA LYS A 181 19.40 10.78 16.70
C LYS A 181 19.96 11.11 15.30
N SER A 182 19.91 10.17 14.37
CA SER A 182 20.42 10.35 13.00
C SER A 182 19.27 10.38 11.98
N PRO A 183 19.32 11.27 10.97
CA PRO A 183 18.37 11.26 9.86
C PRO A 183 18.35 9.94 9.09
N ALA A 184 19.51 9.27 8.95
CA ALA A 184 19.61 7.98 8.27
C ALA A 184 18.98 6.87 9.11
N ALA A 185 19.28 6.84 10.41
CA ALA A 185 18.68 5.86 11.33
C ALA A 185 17.16 6.00 11.37
N THR A 186 16.65 7.24 11.40
CA THR A 186 15.21 7.50 11.35
C THR A 186 14.60 6.97 10.05
N GLN A 187 15.26 7.19 8.89
CA GLN A 187 14.77 6.67 7.61
C GLN A 187 14.62 5.15 7.66
N ILE A 188 15.69 4.46 8.04
CA ILE A 188 15.78 3.00 8.00
C ILE A 188 14.76 2.39 8.96
N VAL A 189 14.70 2.86 10.21
CA VAL A 189 13.79 2.29 11.21
C VAL A 189 12.33 2.55 10.87
N TRP A 190 12.00 3.75 10.36
CA TRP A 190 10.64 4.07 9.96
C TRP A 190 10.20 3.25 8.75
N TRP A 191 11.09 3.12 7.76
CA TRP A 191 10.86 2.33 6.56
C TRP A 191 10.67 0.85 6.89
N LEU A 192 11.55 0.24 7.69
CA LEU A 192 11.47 -1.17 8.05
C LEU A 192 10.19 -1.49 8.83
N LYS A 193 9.84 -0.67 9.81
CA LYS A 193 8.60 -0.85 10.57
C LYS A 193 7.35 -0.54 9.74
N GLY A 194 7.40 0.44 8.84
CA GLY A 194 6.29 0.71 7.93
C GLY A 194 6.07 -0.44 6.96
N SER A 195 7.16 -0.99 6.41
CA SER A 195 7.13 -2.20 5.59
C SER A 195 6.59 -3.39 6.39
N LEU A 196 7.03 -3.57 7.64
CA LEU A 196 6.49 -4.62 8.51
C LEU A 196 4.98 -4.50 8.72
N VAL A 197 4.47 -3.29 8.99
CA VAL A 197 3.02 -3.08 9.19
C VAL A 197 2.22 -3.32 7.92
N MET A 198 2.70 -2.81 6.78
CA MET A 198 1.96 -2.83 5.52
C MET A 198 2.08 -4.15 4.76
N ILE A 199 3.23 -4.83 4.89
CA ILE A 199 3.58 -6.01 4.12
C ILE A 199 3.65 -7.26 5.00
N GLY A 200 3.76 -7.13 6.33
CA GLY A 200 3.89 -8.27 7.23
C GLY A 200 2.78 -9.31 7.07
N GLY A 201 1.54 -8.88 6.82
CA GLY A 201 0.43 -9.81 6.54
C GLY A 201 0.65 -10.61 5.25
N LEU A 202 1.08 -9.94 4.17
CA LEU A 202 1.44 -10.60 2.91
C LEU A 202 2.65 -11.52 3.07
N LEU A 203 3.64 -11.12 3.87
CA LEU A 203 4.80 -11.94 4.16
C LEU A 203 4.41 -13.23 4.89
N LEU A 204 3.48 -13.16 5.85
CA LEU A 204 2.97 -14.37 6.51
C LEU A 204 2.31 -15.31 5.51
N VAL A 205 1.45 -14.81 4.62
CA VAL A 205 0.81 -15.63 3.57
C VAL A 205 1.85 -16.21 2.61
N CYS A 206 2.84 -15.41 2.20
CA CYS A 206 3.93 -15.85 1.35
C CYS A 206 4.75 -16.97 2.01
N LEU A 207 5.05 -16.85 3.31
CA LEU A 207 5.79 -17.89 4.04
C LEU A 207 4.96 -19.17 4.18
N ILE A 208 3.65 -19.03 4.47
CA ILE A 208 2.72 -20.16 4.52
C ILE A 208 2.71 -20.90 3.19
N GLU A 209 2.65 -20.18 2.06
CA GLU A 209 2.64 -20.81 0.74
C GLU A 209 3.97 -21.48 0.41
N TYR A 210 5.07 -20.74 0.52
CA TYR A 210 6.32 -21.11 -0.11
C TYR A 210 7.23 -21.98 0.76
N ILE A 211 7.12 -21.95 2.09
CA ILE A 211 7.93 -22.85 2.94
C ILE A 211 7.58 -24.33 2.65
N PRO A 212 6.30 -24.75 2.67
CA PRO A 212 5.95 -26.13 2.35
C PRO A 212 6.25 -26.48 0.88
N TYR A 213 6.07 -25.53 -0.04
CA TYR A 213 6.36 -25.70 -1.46
C TYR A 213 7.84 -26.04 -1.69
N PHE A 214 8.76 -25.23 -1.16
CA PHE A 214 10.20 -25.48 -1.28
C PHE A 214 10.69 -26.67 -0.45
N SER A 215 9.88 -27.14 0.51
CA SER A 215 10.14 -28.36 1.28
C SER A 215 9.63 -29.63 0.59
N GLY A 216 9.03 -29.52 -0.60
CA GLY A 216 8.51 -30.66 -1.37
C GLY A 216 7.19 -31.25 -0.86
N ILE A 217 6.50 -30.57 0.07
CA ILE A 217 5.22 -31.01 0.64
C ILE A 217 4.05 -30.59 -0.26
N GLY A 218 4.22 -29.50 -1.01
CA GLY A 218 3.19 -28.86 -1.85
C GLY A 218 2.93 -27.41 -1.44
N PRO A 219 2.15 -26.63 -2.21
CA PRO A 219 1.81 -25.25 -1.86
C PRO A 219 1.03 -25.18 -0.54
N GLY A 220 1.44 -24.31 0.38
CA GLY A 220 0.83 -24.26 1.71
C GLY A 220 -0.65 -23.87 1.72
N MET A 221 -1.10 -23.03 0.80
CA MET A 221 -2.51 -22.66 0.68
C MET A 221 -3.38 -23.84 0.25
N ASP A 222 -2.84 -24.71 -0.61
CA ASP A 222 -3.51 -25.94 -1.05
C ASP A 222 -3.60 -26.95 0.10
N ILE A 223 -2.55 -27.02 0.94
CA ILE A 223 -2.49 -27.89 2.12
C ILE A 223 -3.47 -27.43 3.21
N LEU A 224 -3.55 -26.13 3.49
CA LEU A 224 -4.39 -25.60 4.56
C LEU A 224 -5.86 -25.46 4.18
N PHE A 225 -6.15 -25.25 2.90
CA PHE A 225 -7.50 -25.01 2.41
C PHE A 225 -7.79 -25.90 1.21
N THR A 226 -7.76 -25.33 0.00
CA THR A 226 -7.95 -26.01 -1.28
C THR A 226 -7.17 -25.26 -2.35
N SER A 227 -6.93 -25.88 -3.50
CA SER A 227 -6.29 -25.25 -4.66
C SER A 227 -6.98 -23.99 -5.16
N THR A 228 -8.25 -23.78 -4.81
CA THR A 228 -8.99 -22.53 -5.06
C THR A 228 -8.36 -21.33 -4.36
N PHE A 229 -7.77 -21.50 -3.17
CA PHE A 229 -7.15 -20.42 -2.41
C PHE A 229 -5.65 -20.28 -2.69
N GLY A 230 -5.07 -21.25 -3.39
CA GLY A 230 -3.77 -21.13 -4.04
C GLY A 230 -3.83 -20.32 -5.33
N GLY A 231 -2.78 -20.42 -6.15
CA GLY A 231 -2.76 -19.89 -7.51
C GLY A 231 -2.17 -18.48 -7.66
N PRO A 232 -2.62 -17.68 -8.66
CA PRO A 232 -1.90 -16.51 -9.13
C PRO A 232 -1.78 -15.40 -8.08
N PHE A 233 -2.79 -15.20 -7.22
CA PHE A 233 -2.76 -14.17 -6.18
C PHE A 233 -1.71 -14.45 -5.10
N ILE A 234 -1.51 -15.72 -4.75
CA ILE A 234 -0.53 -16.12 -3.76
C ILE A 234 0.86 -16.15 -4.40
N SER A 235 0.96 -16.66 -5.62
CA SER A 235 2.20 -16.68 -6.39
C SER A 235 2.75 -15.28 -6.68
N PHE A 236 1.86 -14.31 -6.85
CA PHE A 236 2.22 -12.90 -7.05
C PHE A 236 2.94 -12.27 -5.84
N LEU A 237 2.79 -12.84 -4.63
CA LEU A 237 3.36 -12.27 -3.41
C LEU A 237 4.88 -12.20 -3.41
N ILE A 238 5.56 -13.21 -3.97
CA ILE A 238 7.03 -13.26 -4.03
C ILE A 238 7.62 -12.10 -4.85
N VAL A 239 6.83 -11.56 -5.78
CA VAL A 239 7.21 -10.44 -6.64
C VAL A 239 6.81 -9.10 -6.02
N ILE A 240 5.60 -9.01 -5.49
CA ILE A 240 5.04 -7.73 -5.03
C ILE A 240 5.65 -7.25 -3.70
N ILE A 241 6.05 -8.19 -2.83
CA ILE A 241 6.63 -7.89 -1.51
C ILE A 241 7.91 -7.07 -1.65
N PRO A 242 8.96 -7.50 -2.39
CA PRO A 242 10.18 -6.72 -2.57
C PRO A 242 9.93 -5.34 -3.18
N GLN A 243 9.00 -5.25 -4.14
CA GLN A 243 8.67 -4.01 -4.82
C GLN A 243 8.06 -3.00 -3.84
N PHE A 244 7.05 -3.39 -3.08
CA PHE A 244 6.43 -2.49 -2.11
C PHE A 244 7.35 -2.12 -0.97
N ILE A 245 8.28 -3.01 -0.56
CA ILE A 245 9.34 -2.65 0.39
C ILE A 245 10.10 -1.43 -0.14
N LEU A 246 10.55 -1.44 -1.40
CA LEU A 246 11.23 -0.29 -2.00
C LEU A 246 10.33 0.94 -2.12
N LEU A 247 9.08 0.76 -2.51
CA LEU A 247 8.13 1.88 -2.63
C LEU A 247 7.85 2.55 -1.28
N PHE A 248 7.76 1.79 -0.18
CA PHE A 248 7.60 2.35 1.17
C PHE A 248 8.83 3.13 1.64
N PHE A 249 10.02 2.86 1.09
CA PHE A 249 11.18 3.71 1.35
C PHE A 249 10.93 5.13 0.84
N LEU A 250 10.44 5.26 -0.40
CA LEU A 250 10.11 6.55 -1.01
C LEU A 250 8.98 7.26 -0.27
N SER A 251 7.92 6.53 0.09
CA SER A 251 6.81 7.09 0.86
C SER A 251 7.27 7.59 2.23
N THR A 252 8.13 6.83 2.92
CA THR A 252 8.70 7.23 4.22
C THR A 252 9.58 8.46 4.06
N PHE A 253 10.40 8.51 3.01
CA PHE A 253 11.22 9.67 2.70
C PHE A 253 10.35 10.93 2.45
N ALA A 254 9.31 10.80 1.62
CA ALA A 254 8.39 11.89 1.31
C ALA A 254 7.68 12.41 2.57
N PHE A 255 7.19 11.50 3.43
CA PHE A 255 6.55 11.89 4.68
C PHE A 255 7.53 12.63 5.61
N ARG A 256 8.76 12.13 5.76
CA ARG A 256 9.77 12.78 6.60
C ARG A 256 10.18 14.15 6.10
N LYS A 257 10.26 14.35 4.78
CA LYS A 257 10.61 15.65 4.19
C LYS A 257 9.48 16.67 4.24
N THR A 258 8.24 16.22 4.09
CA THR A 258 7.09 17.14 3.96
C THR A 258 6.24 17.26 5.22
N GLY A 259 6.32 16.29 6.12
CA GLY A 259 5.40 16.11 7.23
C GLY A 259 3.97 15.76 6.82
N ARG A 260 3.75 15.39 5.55
CA ARG A 260 2.43 15.18 4.96
C ARG A 260 2.38 13.84 4.24
N VAL A 261 1.21 13.21 4.28
CA VAL A 261 1.02 11.86 3.71
C VAL A 261 0.81 11.87 2.19
N TYR A 262 0.40 13.01 1.62
CA TYR A 262 -0.14 13.09 0.26
C TYR A 262 0.81 12.65 -0.86
N VAL A 263 2.06 13.14 -0.89
CA VAL A 263 3.01 12.79 -1.96
C VAL A 263 3.27 11.28 -1.97
N GLY A 264 3.54 10.70 -0.80
CA GLY A 264 3.77 9.27 -0.65
C GLY A 264 2.54 8.46 -1.04
N SER A 265 1.36 8.78 -0.51
CA SER A 265 0.12 8.06 -0.80
C SER A 265 -0.26 8.09 -2.28
N VAL A 266 -0.16 9.24 -2.95
CA VAL A 266 -0.49 9.37 -4.39
C VAL A 266 0.55 8.63 -5.24
N LEU A 267 1.84 8.76 -4.92
CA LEU A 267 2.89 8.07 -5.66
C LEU A 267 2.77 6.54 -5.52
N LEU A 268 2.55 6.02 -4.31
CA LEU A 268 2.29 4.60 -4.08
C LEU A 268 1.06 4.11 -4.84
N ALA A 269 0.00 4.92 -4.89
CA ALA A 269 -1.21 4.56 -5.60
C ALA A 269 -0.99 4.45 -7.12
N ILE A 270 -0.30 5.42 -7.70
CA ILE A 270 0.04 5.42 -9.14
C ILE A 270 0.95 4.23 -9.45
N LEU A 271 2.06 4.07 -8.72
CA LEU A 271 3.03 3.01 -9.01
C LEU A 271 2.44 1.61 -8.76
N GLY A 272 1.67 1.44 -7.69
CA GLY A 272 1.00 0.18 -7.39
C GLY A 272 -0.06 -0.21 -8.43
N ALA A 273 -0.90 0.75 -8.85
CA ALA A 273 -1.90 0.50 -9.88
C ALA A 273 -1.25 0.24 -11.24
N TRP A 274 -0.17 0.96 -11.57
CA TRP A 274 0.60 0.72 -12.78
C TRP A 274 1.20 -0.69 -12.80
N ALA A 275 1.81 -1.13 -11.69
CA ALA A 275 2.38 -2.47 -11.58
C ALA A 275 1.38 -3.58 -11.96
N VAL A 276 0.17 -3.46 -11.42
CA VAL A 276 -0.88 -4.45 -11.67
C VAL A 276 -1.46 -4.31 -13.07
N THR A 277 -1.78 -3.10 -13.53
CA THR A 277 -2.42 -2.89 -14.84
C THR A 277 -1.49 -3.06 -16.04
N ALA A 278 -0.17 -2.94 -15.85
CA ALA A 278 0.82 -3.26 -16.87
C ALA A 278 1.20 -4.74 -16.89
N GLY A 279 1.24 -5.41 -15.73
CA GLY A 279 1.73 -6.78 -15.58
C GLY A 279 0.67 -7.88 -15.58
N SER A 280 -0.61 -7.55 -15.33
CA SER A 280 -1.68 -8.57 -15.23
C SER A 280 -2.22 -9.00 -16.58
N SER A 281 -2.76 -10.23 -16.63
CA SER A 281 -3.60 -10.70 -17.72
C SER A 281 -4.84 -9.82 -17.87
N MET A 282 -5.24 -9.58 -19.12
CA MET A 282 -6.54 -8.96 -19.42
C MET A 282 -7.52 -10.07 -19.80
N LEU A 283 -8.73 -10.00 -19.23
CA LEU A 283 -9.89 -10.81 -19.60
C LEU A 283 -10.47 -10.34 -20.95
#